data_AF-A0A535KV35-F1
#
_entry.id   AF-A0A535KV35-F1
#
_cell.length_a   1.000
_cell.length_b   1.000
_cell.length_c   1.000
_cell.angle_alpha   90.00
_cell.angle_beta   90.00
_cell.angle_gamma   90.00
#
_symmetry.space_group_name_H-M   'P 1'
#
loop_
_entity.id
_entity.type
_entity.pdbx_description
1 polymer ?
#
loop_
_entity_poly.entity_id
_entity_poly.type
_entity_poly.pdbx_seq_one_letter_code
_entity_poly.pdbx_strand_id
1 'polypeptide(L)'
;MCQLCVATLNAFVSILAAEAGNLALKVLSTGGVYIGGGIPPRILSYLQDKQFMQAFTHKGRLTQMLIQMPVHVILNPKVALLGAAIHGFEKRETKG
;
A
#
# COMPACT_ATOMS: atom_id res chain seq x y z
N MET A 1 -12.30 13.04 21.39
CA MET A 1 -11.49 12.79 20.18
C MET A 1 -11.47 14.07 19.36
N CYS A 2 -10.30 14.59 18.95
CA CYS A 2 -10.22 15.82 18.15
C CYS A 2 -10.77 15.56 16.74
N GLN A 3 -11.86 16.23 16.37
CA GLN A 3 -12.55 16.01 15.09
C GLN A 3 -11.66 16.34 13.88
N LEU A 4 -10.85 17.39 13.96
CA LEU A 4 -9.93 17.77 12.88
C LEU A 4 -8.86 16.69 12.64
N CYS A 5 -8.28 16.11 13.70
CA CYS A 5 -7.28 15.06 13.56
C CYS A 5 -7.86 13.80 12.89
N VAL A 6 -9.09 13.42 13.26
CA VAL A 6 -9.79 12.29 12.63
C VAL A 6 -10.05 12.60 11.15
N ALA A 7 -10.54 13.80 10.82
CA ALA A 7 -10.77 14.21 9.45
C ALA A 7 -9.47 14.20 8.61
N THR A 8 -8.36 14.68 9.17
CA THR A 8 -7.04 14.63 8.53
C THR A 8 -6.62 13.20 8.24
N LEU A 9 -6.80 12.28 9.19
CA LEU A 9 -6.42 10.89 9.00
C LEU A 9 -7.29 10.19 7.94
N ASN A 10 -8.60 10.46 7.92
CA ASN A 10 -9.50 9.95 6.87
C ASN A 10 -9.13 10.49 5.47
N ALA A 11 -8.75 11.77 5.38
CA ALA A 11 -8.28 12.37 4.13
C ALA A 11 -6.96 11.73 3.67
N PHE A 12 -5.99 11.57 4.58
CA PHE A 12 -4.72 10.90 4.30
C PHE A 12 -4.93 9.49 3.74
N VAL A 13 -5.78 8.70 4.38
CA VAL A 13 -6.09 7.32 3.97
C VAL A 13 -6.75 7.28 2.59
N SER A 14 -7.70 8.18 2.32
CA SER A 14 -8.37 8.26 1.03
C SER A 14 -7.41 8.63 -0.10
N ILE A 15 -6.51 9.59 0.15
CA ILE A 15 -5.48 10.02 -0.81
C ILE A 15 -4.49 8.89 -1.07
N LEU A 16 -3.98 8.24 -0.01
CA LEU A 16 -3.08 7.10 -0.11
C LEU A 16 -3.69 5.97 -0.95
N ALA A 17 -4.96 5.64 -0.70
CA ALA A 17 -5.67 4.62 -1.45
C ALA A 17 -5.83 5.00 -2.93
N ALA A 18 -6.25 6.24 -3.21
CA ALA A 18 -6.42 6.72 -4.58
C ALA A 18 -5.11 6.70 -5.38
N GLU A 19 -3.98 7.03 -4.74
CA GLU A 19 -2.66 6.95 -5.36
C GLU A 19 -2.15 5.52 -5.52
N ALA A 20 -2.42 4.64 -4.55
CA ALA A 20 -2.14 3.22 -4.69
C ALA A 20 -2.90 2.62 -5.90
N GLY A 21 -4.16 3.00 -6.11
CA GLY A 21 -4.94 2.59 -7.28
C GLY A 21 -4.38 3.14 -8.59
N ASN A 22 -3.91 4.39 -8.60
CA ASN A 22 -3.21 4.96 -9.76
C ASN A 22 -1.94 4.17 -10.09
N LEU A 23 -1.13 3.84 -9.08
CA LEU A 23 0.11 3.06 -9.25
C LEU A 23 -0.20 1.66 -9.78
N ALA A 24 -1.20 1.00 -9.20
CA ALA A 24 -1.62 -0.34 -9.58
C ALA A 24 -1.99 -0.45 -11.06
N LEU A 25 -2.71 0.56 -11.58
CA LEU A 25 -3.03 0.67 -13.01
C LEU A 25 -1.80 1.00 -13.86
N LYS A 26 -0.93 1.90 -13.39
CA LYS A 26 0.28 2.32 -14.12
C LYS A 26 1.24 1.15 -14.38
N VAL A 27 1.37 0.22 -13.45
CA VAL A 27 2.32 -0.90 -13.54
C VAL A 27 1.64 -2.26 -13.76
N LEU A 28 0.30 -2.28 -13.88
CA LEU A 28 -0.50 -3.50 -13.99
C LEU A 28 -0.15 -4.51 -12.88
N SER A 29 -0.23 -4.09 -11.61
CA SER A 29 0.19 -4.89 -10.45
C SER A 29 -0.78 -6.04 -10.13
N THR A 30 -0.92 -7.01 -11.04
CA THR A 30 -1.79 -8.19 -10.86
C THR A 30 -1.36 -9.08 -9.70
N GLY A 31 -0.07 -9.06 -9.34
CA GLY A 31 0.46 -9.71 -8.13
C GLY A 31 0.15 -8.97 -6.82
N GLY A 32 -0.46 -7.79 -6.89
CA GLY A 32 -0.90 -7.01 -5.74
C GLY A 32 -0.07 -5.75 -5.45
N VAL A 33 -0.60 -4.95 -4.53
CA VAL A 33 0.00 -3.72 -4.01
C VAL A 33 0.39 -3.93 -2.55
N TYR A 34 1.63 -3.59 -2.20
CA TYR A 34 2.14 -3.70 -0.83
C TYR A 34 2.37 -2.32 -0.24
N ILE A 35 1.63 -2.00 0.82
CA ILE A 35 1.72 -0.75 1.57
C ILE A 35 2.73 -0.95 2.70
N GLY A 36 3.93 -0.38 2.52
CA GLY A 36 5.00 -0.36 3.51
C GLY A 36 5.19 1.01 4.17
N GLY A 37 6.09 1.07 5.14
CA GLY A 37 6.46 2.30 5.86
C GLY A 37 6.05 2.27 7.34
N GLY A 38 6.45 3.30 8.08
CA GLY A 38 6.22 3.36 9.54
C GLY A 38 4.81 3.78 9.96
N ILE A 39 4.07 4.46 9.07
CA ILE A 39 2.71 4.95 9.35
C ILE A 39 1.66 3.84 9.20
N PRO A 40 1.60 3.06 8.10
CA PRO A 40 0.51 2.11 7.84
C PRO A 40 0.21 1.12 8.98
N PRO A 41 1.21 0.49 9.64
CA PRO A 41 0.94 -0.41 10.77
C PRO A 41 0.28 0.28 11.97
N ARG A 42 0.51 1.58 12.17
CA ARG A 42 -0.02 2.37 13.30
C ARG A 42 -1.46 2.83 13.08
N ILE A 43 -1.92 2.84 11.84
CA ILE A 43 -3.26 3.29 11.44
C ILE A 43 -4.07 2.16 10.79
N LEU A 44 -3.74 0.90 11.10
CA LEU A 44 -4.28 -0.28 10.44
C LEU A 44 -5.82 -0.32 10.45
N SER A 45 -6.45 0.12 11.54
CA SER A 45 -7.91 0.22 11.63
C SER A 45 -8.53 1.14 10.58
N TYR A 46 -7.84 2.22 10.20
CA TYR A 46 -8.31 3.13 9.14
C TYR A 46 -8.04 2.57 7.74
N LEU A 47 -6.99 1.77 7.56
CA LEU A 47 -6.68 1.12 6.28
C LEU A 47 -7.60 -0.10 6.00
N GLN A 48 -8.08 -0.76 7.05
CA GLN A 48 -9.04 -1.86 6.97
C GLN A 48 -10.48 -1.38 6.79
N ASP A 49 -10.75 -0.09 6.97
CA ASP A 49 -12.05 0.50 6.70
C ASP A 49 -12.40 0.38 5.21
N LYS A 50 -13.70 0.19 4.91
CA LYS A 50 -14.22 0.09 3.55
C LYS A 50 -13.86 1.33 2.70
N GLN A 51 -13.69 2.48 3.32
CA GLN A 51 -13.30 3.73 2.66
C GLN A 51 -11.99 3.60 1.88
N PHE A 52 -11.02 2.81 2.38
CA PHE A 52 -9.75 2.60 1.67
C PHE A 52 -10.00 1.92 0.32
N MET A 53 -10.67 0.76 0.31
CA MET A 53 -10.91 0.03 -0.94
C MET A 53 -11.87 0.76 -1.88
N GLN A 54 -12.81 1.54 -1.35
CA GLN A 54 -13.64 2.43 -2.15
C GLN A 54 -12.79 3.47 -2.89
N ALA A 55 -11.90 4.18 -2.20
CA ALA A 55 -11.02 5.18 -2.83
C ALA A 55 -9.98 4.56 -3.78
N PHE A 56 -9.42 3.39 -3.43
CA PHE A 56 -8.49 2.64 -4.27
C PHE A 56 -9.11 2.29 -5.62
N THR A 57 -10.32 1.72 -5.59
CA THR A 57 -11.01 1.21 -6.78
C THR A 57 -11.74 2.30 -7.59
N HIS A 58 -11.88 3.53 -7.07
CA HIS A 58 -12.64 4.62 -7.70
C HIS A 58 -11.95 5.18 -8.95
N LYS A 59 -11.93 4.40 -10.05
CA LYS A 59 -11.27 4.72 -11.33
C LYS A 59 -12.19 4.50 -12.54
N GLY A 60 -13.50 4.70 -12.35
CA GLY A 60 -14.50 4.61 -13.41
C GLY A 60 -14.48 3.25 -14.12
N ARG A 61 -14.28 3.25 -15.44
CA ARG A 61 -14.20 2.02 -16.26
C ARG A 61 -13.12 1.02 -15.82
N LEU A 62 -12.10 1.47 -15.09
CA LEU A 62 -10.99 0.62 -14.62
C LEU A 62 -11.26 -0.01 -13.25
N THR A 63 -12.39 0.29 -12.62
CA THR A 63 -12.77 -0.23 -11.30
C THR A 63 -12.73 -1.77 -11.24
N GLN A 64 -13.26 -2.45 -12.27
CA GLN A 64 -13.30 -3.91 -12.33
C GLN A 64 -11.90 -4.55 -12.32
N MET A 65 -10.93 -3.87 -12.93
CA MET A 65 -9.54 -4.33 -12.92
C MET A 65 -8.92 -4.22 -11.52
N LEU A 66 -9.17 -3.10 -10.83
CA LEU A 66 -8.62 -2.86 -9.49
C LEU A 66 -9.23 -3.74 -8.41
N ILE A 67 -10.51 -4.11 -8.53
CA ILE A 67 -11.18 -5.01 -7.56
C ILE A 67 -10.48 -6.37 -7.47
N GLN A 68 -9.82 -6.80 -8.54
CA GLN A 68 -9.11 -8.08 -8.60
C GLN A 68 -7.68 -8.02 -8.04
N MET A 69 -7.14 -6.82 -7.81
CA MET A 69 -5.77 -6.65 -7.33
C MET A 69 -5.73 -6.66 -5.80
N PRO A 70 -5.01 -7.61 -5.17
CA PRO A 70 -4.93 -7.66 -3.72
C PRO A 70 -4.10 -6.49 -3.17
N VAL A 71 -4.49 -5.96 -2.02
CA VAL A 71 -3.74 -4.93 -1.30
C VAL A 71 -3.31 -5.49 0.06
N HIS A 72 -2.02 -5.40 0.35
CA HIS A 72 -1.41 -5.93 1.57
C HIS A 72 -0.75 -4.81 2.36
N VAL A 73 -0.91 -4.80 3.69
CA VAL A 73 -0.13 -3.94 4.58
C VAL A 73 1.03 -4.74 5.14
N ILE A 74 2.25 -4.25 4.98
CA ILE A 74 3.44 -4.93 5.52
C ILE A 74 3.54 -4.64 7.02
N LEU A 75 3.37 -5.67 7.85
CA LEU A 75 3.43 -5.56 9.31
C LEU A 75 4.80 -5.94 9.90
N ASN A 76 5.69 -6.55 9.12
CA ASN A 76 7.01 -6.94 9.60
C ASN A 76 7.92 -5.70 9.75
N PRO A 77 8.34 -5.32 10.98
CA PRO A 77 9.14 -4.12 11.22
C PRO A 77 10.56 -4.24 10.64
N LYS A 78 11.03 -5.45 10.35
CA LYS A 78 12.36 -5.71 9.80
C LYS A 78 12.37 -5.81 8.27
N VAL A 79 11.24 -5.59 7.58
CA VAL A 79 11.14 -5.79 6.12
C VAL A 79 12.20 -5.02 5.34
N ALA A 80 12.51 -3.78 5.73
CA ALA A 80 13.53 -2.98 5.08
C ALA A 80 14.94 -3.57 5.23
N LEU A 81 15.28 -4.06 6.44
CA LEU A 81 16.55 -4.71 6.71
C LEU A 81 16.66 -6.06 5.97
N LEU A 82 15.57 -6.83 5.92
CA LEU A 82 15.52 -8.09 5.18
C LEU A 82 15.74 -7.86 3.68
N GLY A 83 15.05 -6.88 3.08
CA GLY A 83 15.24 -6.51 1.67
C GLY A 83 16.67 -6.07 1.38
N ALA A 84 17.27 -5.27 2.28
CA ALA A 84 18.67 -4.86 2.15
C ALA A 84 19.65 -6.04 2.23
N ALA A 85 19.41 -7.00 3.13
CA ALA A 85 20.22 -8.20 3.25
C ALA A 85 20.14 -9.07 1.99
N ILE A 86 18.93 -9.35 1.49
CA ILE A 86 18.70 -10.14 0.26
C ILE A 86 19.44 -9.52 -0.92
N HIS A 87 19.22 -8.24 -1.18
CA HIS A 87 19.89 -7.52 -2.27
C HIS A 87 21.43 -7.52 -2.14
N GLY A 88 21.93 -7.47 -0.90
CA GLY A 88 23.36 -7.58 -0.62
C GLY A 88 23.94 -8.96 -0.94
N PHE A 89 23.21 -10.04 -0.65
CA PHE A 89 23.64 -11.40 -0.96
C PHE A 89 23.59 -11.69 -2.46
N GLU A 90 22.52 -11.30 -3.17
CA GLU A 90 22.41 -11.50 -4.63
C GLU A 90 23.55 -10.82 -5.40
N LYS A 91 23.97 -9.63 -4.98
CA LYS A 91 25.11 -8.90 -5.57
C LYS A 91 26.47 -9.55 -5.32
N ARG A 92 26.60 -10.40 -4.31
CA ARG A 92 27.83 -11.16 -4.07
C ARG A 92 27.91 -12.37 -5.02
N GLU A 93 26.80 -13.02 -5.30
CA GLU A 93 26.74 -14.21 -6.17
C GLU A 93 26.95 -13.88 -7.66
N THR A 94 26.53 -12.70 -8.13
CA THR A 94 26.71 -12.27 -9.54
C THR A 94 28.12 -11.77 -9.88
N LYS A 95 29.02 -11.68 -8.90
CA LYS A 95 30.42 -11.25 -9.08
C LYS A 95 31.43 -12.39 -8.96
N GLY A 96 30.96 -13.61 -8.73
CA GLY A 96 31.78 -14.83 -8.70
C GLY A 96 31.94 -15.46 -10.07
#